data_AF-A0A811N4M0-F1
#
_entry.id   AF-A0A811N4M0-F1
#
_cell.length_a   1.000
_cell.length_b   1.000
_cell.length_c   1.000
_cell.angle_alpha   90.00
_cell.angle_beta   90.00
_cell.angle_gamma   90.00
#
_symmetry.space_group_name_H-M   'P 1'
#
loop_
_entity.id
_entity.type
_entity.pdbx_description
1 polymer ?
#
loop_
_entity_poly.entity_id
_entity_poly.type
_entity_poly.pdbx_seq_one_letter_code
_entity_poly.pdbx_strand_id
1 'polypeptide(L)'
;MAPAARWSPPLLLLLLLAATTATATTTTAEHKHRSDSDPPPSPTPWPERFHAVLFTNLTNYSDASTGPPLRITDLYYDWPWRRNLNLVRHQLSPDPLYDVEWNNRTTFYFDSSACRVEQFPVGVLPPWWLSGGGAEYLGRRAAGGIDCHVWGKAGFIFYYE
;
A
#
# COMPACT_ATOMS: atom_id res chain seq x y z
N MET A 1 -6.65 -63.78 36.61
CA MET A 1 -7.83 -64.68 36.55
C MET A 1 -8.43 -64.52 35.16
N ALA A 2 -8.41 -65.61 34.39
CA ALA A 2 -8.66 -65.75 32.94
C ALA A 2 -10.19 -65.65 32.60
N PRO A 3 -10.66 -65.71 31.32
CA PRO A 3 -9.97 -66.18 30.12
C PRO A 3 -10.21 -65.42 28.79
N ALA A 4 -9.44 -65.86 27.79
CA ALA A 4 -9.65 -65.62 26.38
C ALA A 4 -10.77 -66.51 25.81
N ALA A 5 -11.48 -66.04 24.77
CA ALA A 5 -12.11 -66.91 23.77
C ALA A 5 -12.20 -66.19 22.42
N ARG A 6 -11.82 -66.93 21.38
CA ARG A 6 -11.80 -66.57 19.95
C ARG A 6 -13.12 -66.99 19.29
N TRP A 7 -13.53 -66.34 18.20
CA TRP A 7 -13.93 -66.95 16.89
C TRP A 7 -14.72 -65.98 16.00
N SER A 8 -14.49 -66.10 14.69
CA SER A 8 -14.87 -65.20 13.59
C SER A 8 -16.15 -65.67 12.83
N PRO A 9 -16.46 -65.13 11.63
CA PRO A 9 -17.70 -64.46 11.17
C PRO A 9 -18.69 -65.49 10.51
N PRO A 10 -19.70 -65.22 9.64
CA PRO A 10 -20.07 -64.02 8.85
C PRO A 10 -21.58 -63.70 8.80
N LEU A 11 -21.99 -62.58 8.18
CA LEU A 11 -23.15 -62.54 7.28
C LEU A 11 -23.35 -61.13 6.70
N LEU A 12 -23.41 -61.13 5.37
CA LEU A 12 -23.87 -60.09 4.47
C LEU A 12 -24.98 -59.20 5.06
N LEU A 13 -24.83 -57.88 4.95
CA LEU A 13 -25.94 -57.05 4.50
C LEU A 13 -25.42 -55.96 3.56
N LEU A 14 -25.89 -56.03 2.32
CA LEU A 14 -25.65 -55.09 1.24
C LEU A 14 -26.16 -53.70 1.65
N LEU A 15 -25.33 -52.67 1.50
CA LEU A 15 -25.79 -51.30 1.32
C LEU A 15 -25.16 -50.74 0.04
N LEU A 16 -25.98 -50.83 -1.00
CA LEU A 16 -25.82 -50.31 -2.34
C LEU A 16 -26.09 -48.79 -2.37
N LEU A 17 -25.27 -48.10 -3.16
CA LEU A 17 -25.50 -46.81 -3.86
C LEU A 17 -25.77 -45.53 -3.04
N ALA A 18 -24.80 -44.61 -3.10
CA ALA A 18 -24.94 -43.39 -3.91
C ALA A 18 -23.58 -42.69 -4.05
N ALA A 19 -22.86 -42.95 -5.14
CA ALA A 19 -21.76 -42.09 -5.56
C ALA A 19 -22.38 -40.84 -6.20
N THR A 20 -22.56 -39.77 -5.43
CA THR A 20 -22.86 -38.45 -5.99
C THR A 20 -21.59 -37.92 -6.63
N THR A 21 -21.43 -38.12 -7.94
CA THR A 21 -20.50 -37.33 -8.73
C THR A 21 -21.01 -35.89 -8.73
N ALA A 22 -20.50 -35.08 -7.81
CA ALA A 22 -20.63 -33.63 -7.92
C ALA A 22 -19.81 -33.22 -9.16
N THR A 23 -20.50 -32.97 -10.28
CA THR A 23 -19.93 -32.23 -11.40
C THR A 23 -19.60 -30.85 -10.88
N ALA A 24 -18.33 -30.65 -10.49
CA ALA A 24 -17.78 -29.33 -10.31
C ALA A 24 -17.81 -28.65 -11.68
N THR A 25 -18.83 -27.84 -11.92
CA THR A 25 -18.80 -26.82 -12.96
C THR A 25 -17.67 -25.87 -12.59
N THR A 26 -16.48 -26.13 -13.14
CA THR A 26 -15.46 -25.10 -13.29
C THR A 26 -16.09 -23.97 -14.09
N THR A 27 -16.62 -22.97 -13.40
CA THR A 27 -16.71 -21.62 -13.93
C THR A 27 -15.28 -21.18 -14.18
N THR A 28 -14.76 -21.48 -15.37
CA THR A 28 -13.67 -20.72 -15.96
C THR A 28 -14.12 -19.28 -15.93
N ALA A 29 -13.60 -18.51 -14.96
CA ALA A 29 -13.59 -17.07 -15.08
C ALA A 29 -12.93 -16.79 -16.42
N GLU A 30 -13.70 -16.25 -17.37
CA GLU A 30 -13.16 -15.81 -18.65
C GLU A 30 -12.09 -14.78 -18.33
N HIS A 31 -10.82 -15.21 -18.36
CA HIS A 31 -9.71 -14.29 -18.52
C HIS A 31 -9.95 -13.62 -19.87
N LYS A 32 -10.58 -12.44 -19.84
CA LYS A 32 -10.66 -11.53 -20.97
C LYS A 32 -9.23 -11.36 -21.47
N HIS A 33 -8.89 -12.06 -22.55
CA HIS A 33 -7.61 -11.95 -23.21
C HIS A 33 -7.51 -10.49 -23.67
N ARG A 34 -6.66 -9.71 -22.99
CA ARG A 34 -6.42 -8.31 -23.32
C ARG A 34 -5.92 -8.32 -24.76
N SER A 35 -6.71 -7.75 -25.65
CA SER A 35 -6.29 -7.50 -27.02
C SER A 35 -5.01 -6.67 -26.96
N ASP A 36 -4.02 -7.00 -27.81
CA ASP A 36 -2.80 -6.21 -28.01
C ASP A 36 -3.08 -4.74 -28.45
N SER A 37 -4.36 -4.39 -28.65
CA SER A 37 -4.86 -3.06 -29.00
C SER A 37 -5.29 -2.20 -27.80
N ASP A 38 -5.40 -2.74 -26.58
CA ASP A 38 -5.79 -1.91 -25.44
C ASP A 38 -4.63 -0.99 -25.03
N PRO A 39 -4.86 0.33 -24.87
CA PRO A 39 -3.80 1.20 -24.40
C PRO A 39 -3.26 0.70 -23.06
N PRO A 40 -1.97 0.91 -22.79
CA PRO A 40 -1.41 0.60 -21.48
C PRO A 40 -2.23 1.35 -20.42
N PRO A 41 -2.37 0.78 -19.21
CA PRO A 41 -3.06 1.48 -18.14
C PRO A 41 -2.40 2.85 -17.91
N SER A 42 -3.11 3.75 -17.23
CA SER A 42 -2.56 5.01 -16.71
C SER A 42 -2.80 5.08 -15.20
N PRO A 43 -1.90 5.70 -14.41
CA PRO A 43 -2.10 5.86 -12.98
C PRO A 43 -3.28 6.78 -12.70
N THR A 44 -4.04 6.53 -11.63
CA THR A 44 -5.12 7.43 -11.23
C THR A 44 -4.53 8.71 -10.60
N PRO A 45 -5.08 9.91 -10.90
CA PRO A 45 -4.74 11.12 -10.16
C PRO A 45 -5.00 10.96 -8.66
N TRP A 46 -4.19 11.61 -7.82
CA TRP A 46 -4.48 11.64 -6.38
C TRP A 46 -5.82 12.35 -6.11
N PRO A 47 -6.57 11.91 -5.07
CA PRO A 47 -7.71 12.68 -4.58
C PRO A 47 -7.28 14.10 -4.17
N GLU A 48 -8.15 15.09 -4.38
CA GLU A 48 -7.84 16.48 -4.02
C GLU A 48 -7.65 16.69 -2.51
N ARG A 49 -8.24 15.81 -1.70
CA ARG A 49 -8.08 15.77 -0.24
C ARG A 49 -8.02 14.33 0.22
N PHE A 50 -7.03 14.03 1.06
CA PHE A 50 -6.94 12.73 1.71
C PHE A 50 -6.10 12.81 2.99
N HIS A 51 -6.21 11.77 3.80
CA HIS A 51 -5.30 11.48 4.90
C HIS A 51 -4.55 10.18 4.58
N ALA A 52 -3.25 10.17 4.87
CA ALA A 52 -2.40 8.99 4.70
C ALA A 52 -1.44 8.86 5.88
N VAL A 53 -1.03 7.62 6.17
CA VAL A 53 0.02 7.33 7.15
C VAL A 53 1.26 6.89 6.40
N LEU A 54 2.36 7.62 6.58
CA LEU A 54 3.64 7.32 5.96
C LEU A 54 4.56 6.71 7.01
N PHE A 55 5.21 5.61 6.65
CA PHE A 55 6.36 5.10 7.38
C PHE A 55 7.62 5.50 6.64
N THR A 56 8.53 6.19 7.32
CA THR A 56 9.82 6.58 6.76
C THR A 56 10.94 5.89 7.51
N ASN A 57 11.81 5.22 6.74
CA ASN A 57 13.02 4.57 7.23
C ASN A 57 14.25 5.11 6.49
N LEU A 58 15.04 5.92 7.22
CA LEU A 58 16.29 6.49 6.76
C LEU A 58 17.49 5.98 7.57
N THR A 59 17.40 4.80 8.21
CA THR A 59 18.47 4.30 9.09
C THR A 59 19.83 4.22 8.39
N ASN A 60 19.83 3.93 7.08
CA ASN A 60 21.04 3.84 6.26
C ASN A 60 21.31 5.10 5.41
N TYR A 61 20.57 6.19 5.64
CA TYR A 61 20.62 7.42 4.85
C TYR A 61 20.71 8.65 5.79
N SER A 62 21.73 8.68 6.66
CA SER A 62 21.89 9.71 7.69
C SER A 62 21.93 11.13 7.14
N ASP A 63 22.47 11.32 5.94
CA ASP A 63 22.61 12.66 5.35
C ASP A 63 21.29 13.18 4.74
N ALA A 64 20.26 12.34 4.64
CA ALA A 64 18.96 12.70 4.09
C ALA A 64 18.06 13.44 5.10
N SER A 65 18.39 13.45 6.39
CA SER A 65 17.60 14.12 7.42
C SER A 65 18.42 14.46 8.65
N THR A 66 18.17 15.64 9.23
CA THR A 66 18.75 16.06 10.51
C THR A 66 17.99 15.49 11.73
N GLY A 67 16.82 14.88 11.52
CA GLY A 67 16.01 14.27 12.58
C GLY A 67 16.20 12.75 12.70
N PRO A 68 15.57 12.09 13.69
CA PRO A 68 15.62 10.65 13.85
C PRO A 68 15.22 9.88 12.57
N PRO A 69 15.95 8.80 12.22
CA PRO A 69 15.83 8.15 10.92
C PRO A 69 14.52 7.33 10.75
N LEU A 70 13.90 6.90 11.85
CA LEU A 70 12.62 6.20 11.84
C LEU A 70 11.51 7.12 12.33
N ARG A 71 10.44 7.23 11.55
CA ARG A 71 9.28 8.06 11.89
C ARG A 71 8.00 7.57 11.22
N ILE A 72 6.88 7.88 11.87
CA ILE A 72 5.54 7.77 11.31
C ILE A 72 5.02 9.18 11.09
N THR A 73 4.44 9.45 9.93
CA THR A 73 3.87 10.76 9.60
C THR A 73 2.42 10.60 9.21
N ASP A 74 1.52 11.34 9.86
CA ASP A 74 0.18 11.57 9.30
C ASP A 74 0.26 12.72 8.30
N LEU A 75 -0.02 12.43 7.04
CA LEU A 75 -0.14 13.42 5.98
C LEU A 75 -1.61 13.79 5.82
N TYR A 76 -1.93 15.05 6.06
CA TYR A 76 -3.20 15.67 5.70
C TYR A 76 -2.99 16.50 4.44
N TYR A 77 -3.47 15.99 3.30
CA TYR A 77 -3.30 16.62 2.00
C TYR A 77 -4.54 17.44 1.62
N ASP A 78 -4.34 18.69 1.21
CA ASP A 78 -5.43 19.63 0.88
C ASP A 78 -5.07 20.48 -0.35
N TRP A 79 -5.26 19.91 -1.53
CA TRP A 79 -4.91 20.54 -2.80
C TRP A 79 -5.70 21.82 -3.12
N PRO A 80 -7.02 21.91 -2.87
CA PRO A 80 -7.76 23.14 -3.15
C PRO A 80 -7.18 24.35 -2.42
N TRP A 81 -6.62 24.12 -1.22
CA TRP A 81 -5.93 25.13 -0.41
C TRP A 81 -4.41 25.10 -0.54
N ARG A 82 -3.88 24.26 -1.45
CA ARG A 82 -2.47 24.21 -1.85
C ARG A 82 -1.50 24.02 -0.69
N ARG A 83 -1.87 23.14 0.23
CA ARG A 83 -1.10 22.85 1.45
C ARG A 83 -1.14 21.37 1.81
N ASN A 84 -0.18 20.96 2.61
CA ASN A 84 -0.27 19.74 3.38
C ASN A 84 0.17 20.00 4.84
N LEU A 85 -0.22 19.10 5.74
CA LEU A 85 0.35 18.99 7.06
C LEU A 85 0.93 17.59 7.21
N ASN A 86 2.23 17.51 7.45
CA ASN A 86 2.93 16.34 7.93
C ASN A 86 3.02 16.42 9.45
N LEU A 87 2.24 15.62 10.17
CA LEU A 87 2.39 15.44 11.61
C LEU A 87 3.35 14.29 11.88
N VAL A 88 4.61 14.63 12.15
CA VAL A 88 5.71 13.69 12.25
C VAL A 88 5.90 13.24 13.70
N ARG A 89 5.85 11.92 13.93
CA ARG A 89 6.14 11.28 15.21
C ARG A 89 7.41 10.47 15.14
N HIS A 90 8.36 10.83 15.98
CA HIS A 90 9.58 10.06 16.23
C HIS A 90 9.35 9.02 17.33
N GLN A 91 10.12 7.93 17.28
CA GLN A 91 10.08 6.93 18.34
C GLN A 91 10.44 7.56 19.69
N LEU A 92 9.64 7.27 20.72
CA LEU A 92 9.85 7.72 22.10
C LEU A 92 9.83 9.25 22.32
N SER A 93 9.40 10.04 21.32
CA SER A 93 9.17 11.48 21.49
C SER A 93 7.71 11.74 21.85
N PRO A 94 7.42 12.43 22.98
CA PRO A 94 6.07 12.86 23.30
C PRO A 94 5.62 14.08 22.48
N ASP A 95 6.58 14.86 21.95
CA ASP A 95 6.31 16.07 21.18
C ASP A 95 6.48 15.78 19.68
N PRO A 96 5.42 15.93 18.87
CA PRO A 96 5.51 15.74 17.43
C PRO A 96 6.06 16.99 16.73
N LEU A 97 6.71 16.78 15.59
CA LEU A 97 7.07 17.87 14.69
C LEU A 97 5.91 18.10 13.72
N TYR A 98 5.43 19.33 13.67
CA TYR A 98 4.48 19.80 12.68
C TYR A 98 5.25 20.38 11.50
N ASP A 99 4.93 19.90 10.31
CA ASP A 99 5.51 20.35 9.06
C ASP A 99 4.37 20.75 8.11
N VAL A 100 4.18 22.06 7.94
CA VAL A 100 3.15 22.64 7.08
C VAL A 100 3.79 23.15 5.80
N GLU A 101 3.62 22.43 4.71
CA GLU A 101 4.14 22.80 3.40
C GLU A 101 3.07 23.53 2.58
N TRP A 102 3.48 24.61 1.91
CA TRP A 102 2.66 25.35 0.97
C TRP A 102 3.20 25.21 -0.44
N ASN A 103 2.31 25.23 -1.42
CA ASN A 103 2.70 25.16 -2.84
C ASN A 103 3.48 26.40 -3.32
N ASN A 104 3.56 27.46 -2.52
CA ASN A 104 4.44 28.60 -2.78
C ASN A 104 5.90 28.35 -2.33
N ARG A 105 6.25 27.08 -2.03
CA ARG A 105 7.57 26.61 -1.57
C ARG A 105 7.89 26.95 -0.11
N THR A 106 7.01 27.64 0.60
CA THR A 106 7.22 27.93 2.02
C THR A 106 6.81 26.74 2.87
N THR A 107 7.68 26.36 3.79
CA THR A 107 7.44 25.29 4.76
C THR A 107 7.64 25.82 6.16
N PHE A 108 6.72 25.49 7.06
CA PHE A 108 6.81 25.84 8.48
C PHE A 108 7.01 24.57 9.29
N TYR A 109 8.13 24.50 9.99
CA TYR A 109 8.39 23.43 10.95
C TYR A 109 8.26 23.98 12.36
N PHE A 110 7.46 23.35 13.20
CA PHE A 110 7.34 23.74 14.60
C PHE A 110 6.99 22.57 15.51
N ASP A 111 7.34 22.73 16.78
CA ASP A 111 7.02 21.85 17.89
C ASP A 111 6.64 22.70 19.12
N SER A 112 6.60 22.12 20.32
CA SER A 112 6.23 22.87 21.52
C SER A 112 7.25 23.94 21.95
N SER A 113 8.46 23.90 21.41
CA SER A 113 9.61 24.70 21.85
C SER A 113 10.14 25.66 20.79
N ALA A 114 9.99 25.33 19.51
CA ALA A 114 10.62 26.06 18.42
C ALA A 114 9.73 26.15 17.17
N CYS A 115 9.99 27.18 16.36
CA CYS A 115 9.40 27.35 15.05
C CYS A 115 10.47 27.86 14.08
N ARG A 116 10.52 27.29 12.87
CA ARG A 116 11.40 27.74 11.79
C ARG A 116 10.68 27.68 10.45
N VAL A 117 11.17 28.49 9.53
CA VAL A 117 10.65 28.58 8.17
C VAL A 117 11.73 28.15 7.20
N GLU A 118 11.36 27.32 6.24
CA GLU A 118 12.25 26.85 5.17
C GLU A 118 11.62 27.08 3.79
N GLN A 119 12.46 27.14 2.77
CA GLN A 119 12.04 27.21 1.37
C GLN A 119 12.39 25.90 0.69
N PHE A 120 11.39 25.10 0.35
CA PHE A 120 11.57 23.80 -0.28
C PHE A 120 11.25 23.88 -1.78
N PRO A 121 12.21 23.62 -2.70
CA PRO A 121 12.02 23.86 -4.13
C PRO A 121 10.85 23.11 -4.78
N VAL A 122 10.47 21.94 -4.23
CA VAL A 122 9.46 21.05 -4.82
C VAL A 122 8.04 21.57 -4.57
N GLY A 123 7.76 22.11 -3.38
CA GLY A 123 6.39 22.43 -2.95
C GLY A 123 5.48 21.21 -2.82
N VAL A 124 4.18 21.45 -2.76
CA VAL A 124 3.16 20.39 -2.60
C VAL A 124 2.92 19.69 -3.94
N LEU A 125 3.02 18.35 -3.95
CA LEU A 125 2.78 17.57 -5.17
C LEU A 125 1.32 17.74 -5.66
N PRO A 126 1.10 18.05 -6.95
CA PRO A 126 -0.26 18.17 -7.52
C PRO A 126 -0.96 16.81 -7.65
N PRO A 127 -2.31 16.77 -7.80
CA PRO A 127 -3.07 15.55 -8.04
C PRO A 127 -2.57 14.73 -9.25
N TRP A 128 -2.10 15.43 -10.27
CA TRP A 128 -1.56 14.82 -11.48
C TRP A 128 -0.05 14.55 -11.40
N TRP A 129 0.58 14.61 -10.23
CA TRP A 129 2.03 14.43 -10.14
C TRP A 129 2.48 13.08 -10.68
N LEU A 130 1.68 12.01 -10.55
CA LEU A 130 1.98 10.70 -11.13
C LEU A 130 1.35 10.54 -12.53
N SER A 131 0.07 10.88 -12.67
CA SER A 131 -0.72 10.68 -13.89
C SER A 131 -0.45 11.68 -15.02
N GLY A 132 0.13 12.84 -14.71
CA GLY A 132 0.45 13.90 -15.68
C GLY A 132 1.68 13.62 -16.55
N GLY A 133 2.20 12.38 -16.56
CA GLY A 133 3.31 11.94 -17.39
C GLY A 133 4.60 11.66 -16.63
N GLY A 134 5.53 10.99 -17.31
CA GLY A 134 6.82 10.58 -16.74
C GLY A 134 6.75 9.40 -15.76
N ALA A 135 5.58 8.76 -15.63
CA ALA A 135 5.45 7.48 -14.95
C ALA A 135 5.55 6.35 -16.00
N GLU A 136 6.29 5.29 -15.65
CA GLU A 136 6.48 4.09 -16.45
C GLU A 136 5.68 2.94 -15.85
N TYR A 137 4.91 2.21 -16.66
CA TYR A 137 4.20 1.03 -16.18
C TYR A 137 5.14 -0.17 -16.03
N LEU A 138 5.26 -0.71 -14.82
CA LEU A 138 6.18 -1.81 -14.49
C LEU A 138 5.47 -3.17 -14.33
N GLY A 139 4.18 -3.25 -14.64
CA GLY A 139 3.37 -4.46 -14.52
C GLY A 139 2.55 -4.53 -13.23
N ARG A 140 2.20 -5.76 -12.82
CA ARG A 140 1.44 -6.03 -11.59
C ARG A 140 2.31 -6.70 -10.54
N ARG A 141 2.13 -6.36 -9.26
CA ARG A 141 2.82 -7.00 -8.13
C ARG A 141 1.92 -7.02 -6.90
N ALA A 142 2.05 -8.08 -6.10
CA ALA A 142 1.40 -8.15 -4.79
C ALA A 142 2.16 -7.30 -3.75
N ALA A 143 1.47 -6.43 -3.04
CA ALA A 143 1.99 -5.66 -1.92
C ALA A 143 1.03 -5.78 -0.72
N GLY A 144 1.50 -6.30 0.41
CA GLY A 144 0.66 -6.51 1.59
C GLY A 144 -0.55 -7.43 1.36
N GLY A 145 -0.47 -8.34 0.38
CA GLY A 145 -1.58 -9.21 -0.02
C GLY A 145 -2.57 -8.60 -1.02
N ILE A 146 -2.31 -7.37 -1.51
CA ILE A 146 -3.14 -6.67 -2.51
C ILE A 146 -2.43 -6.73 -3.86
N ASP A 147 -3.14 -7.09 -4.94
CA ASP A 147 -2.61 -7.12 -6.31
C ASP A 147 -2.69 -5.74 -6.96
N CYS A 148 -1.54 -5.07 -7.09
CA CYS A 148 -1.43 -3.68 -7.53
C CYS A 148 -0.80 -3.56 -8.92
N HIS A 149 -1.24 -2.56 -9.68
CA HIS A 149 -0.44 -1.96 -10.75
C HIS A 149 0.78 -1.25 -10.15
N VAL A 150 1.92 -1.32 -10.83
CA VAL A 150 3.17 -0.70 -10.37
C VAL A 150 3.65 0.33 -11.38
N TRP A 151 3.98 1.51 -10.88
CA TRP A 151 4.51 2.63 -11.66
C TRP A 151 5.90 3.02 -11.18
N GLY A 152 6.84 3.18 -12.09
CA GLY A 152 8.16 3.76 -11.85
C GLY A 152 8.18 5.25 -12.19
N LYS A 153 8.87 6.07 -11.39
CA LYS A 153 9.09 7.49 -11.73
C LYS A 153 10.42 7.99 -11.17
N ALA A 154 11.09 8.85 -11.94
CA ALA A 154 12.39 9.46 -11.57
C ALA A 154 13.53 8.46 -11.23
N GLY A 155 13.38 7.17 -11.54
CA GLY A 155 14.38 6.12 -11.28
C GLY A 155 14.44 5.59 -9.85
N PHE A 156 13.76 6.22 -8.90
CA PHE A 156 13.78 5.81 -7.48
C PHE A 156 12.39 5.77 -6.82
N ILE A 157 11.34 6.23 -7.52
CA ILE A 157 9.96 6.22 -7.01
C ILE A 157 9.25 5.01 -7.58
N PHE A 158 8.68 4.19 -6.71
CA PHE A 158 7.80 3.08 -7.06
C PHE A 158 6.44 3.30 -6.42
N TYR A 159 5.40 3.35 -7.23
CA TYR A 159 4.04 3.58 -6.79
C TYR A 159 3.19 2.33 -7.03
N TYR A 160 2.51 1.86 -6.00
CA TYR A 160 1.64 0.68 -6.04
C TYR A 160 0.20 1.17 -5.94
N GLU A 161 -0.62 0.82 -6.94
CA GLU A 161 -2.03 1.21 -7.08
C GLU A 161 -2.93 0.01 -7.33
#